data_AF-A0A7K0Q0C8-F1
#
_entry.id   AF-A0A7K0Q0C8-F1
#
_cell.length_a   1.000
_cell.length_b   1.000
_cell.length_c   1.000
_cell.angle_alpha   90.00
_cell.angle_beta   90.00
_cell.angle_gamma   90.00
#
_symmetry.space_group_name_H-M   'P 1'
#
loop_
_entity.id
_entity.type
_entity.pdbx_description
1 polymer ?
#
loop_
_entity_poly.entity_id
_entity_poly.type
_entity_poly.pdbx_seq_one_letter_code
_entity_poly.pdbx_strand_id
1 'polypeptide(L)'
;MADKPKRPWPFILTFAGVVLLAAGWCAYWFVASSFARDTVEAELAKLSRQGFTLDCKATNWGGFPFRFERDCVAPKLTTPGEEAEAQRLLLVVQAYMPNRAVALLDGPVVTSSGLTITHDRAMASARYSGERD
;
A
#
# COMPACT_ATOMS: atom_id res chain seq x y z
N MET A 1 -3.83 46.82 39.68
CA MET A 1 -4.18 46.35 38.33
C MET A 1 -4.57 44.88 38.46
N ALA A 2 -5.86 44.56 38.41
CA ALA A 2 -6.31 43.18 38.52
C ALA A 2 -6.05 42.49 37.17
N ASP A 3 -5.15 41.52 37.17
CA ASP A 3 -4.81 40.75 35.99
C ASP A 3 -6.03 39.89 35.60
N LYS A 4 -6.63 40.20 34.46
CA LYS A 4 -7.83 39.50 33.99
C LYS A 4 -7.38 38.11 33.54
N PRO A 5 -7.80 37.02 34.19
CA PRO A 5 -7.29 35.69 33.84
C PRO A 5 -7.61 35.42 32.37
N LYS A 6 -6.55 35.30 31.56
CA LYS A 6 -6.67 34.96 30.14
C LYS A 6 -7.25 33.55 30.06
N ARG A 7 -8.56 33.46 29.83
CA ARG A 7 -9.28 32.19 29.71
C ARG A 7 -8.58 31.35 28.64
N PRO A 8 -8.15 30.10 28.93
CA PRO A 8 -7.39 29.26 27.99
C PRO A 8 -8.25 28.68 26.85
N TRP A 9 -9.49 29.16 26.72
CA TRP A 9 -10.48 28.70 25.76
C TRP A 9 -9.99 28.64 24.30
N PRO A 10 -9.25 29.64 23.75
CA PRO A 10 -8.73 29.53 22.39
C PRO A 10 -7.71 28.40 22.24
N PHE A 11 -6.86 28.14 23.24
CA PHE A 11 -5.91 27.02 23.20
C PHE A 11 -6.63 25.67 23.26
N ILE A 12 -7.64 25.54 24.12
CA ILE A 12 -8.45 24.32 24.21
C ILE A 12 -9.19 24.06 22.89
N LEU A 13 -9.73 25.12 22.27
CA LEU A 13 -10.48 25.00 21.02
C LEU A 13 -9.57 24.63 19.84
N THR A 14 -8.37 25.22 19.75
CA THR A 14 -7.35 24.81 18.77
C THR A 14 -6.91 23.37 18.99
N PHE A 15 -6.62 22.98 20.24
CA PHE A 15 -6.21 21.62 20.57
C PHE A 15 -7.30 20.60 20.20
N ALA A 16 -8.55 20.87 20.56
CA ALA A 16 -9.69 20.05 20.17
C ALA A 16 -9.82 19.92 18.64
N GLY A 17 -9.64 21.03 17.91
CA GLY A 17 -9.63 21.01 16.44
C GLY A 17 -8.55 20.10 15.85
N VAL A 18 -7.33 20.17 16.37
CA VAL A 18 -6.22 19.30 15.93
C VAL A 18 -6.50 17.83 16.25
N VAL A 19 -7.03 17.54 17.43
CA VAL A 19 -7.40 16.16 17.83
C VAL A 19 -8.49 15.60 16.92
N LEU A 20 -9.51 16.40 16.60
CA LEU A 20 -10.58 15.98 15.68
C LEU A 20 -10.05 15.73 14.26
N LEU A 21 -9.15 16.57 13.77
CA LEU A 21 -8.53 16.38 12.45
C LEU A 21 -7.66 15.12 12.41
N ALA A 22 -6.89 14.87 13.47
CA ALA A 22 -6.09 13.64 13.60
C ALA A 22 -6.99 12.39 13.66
N ALA A 23 -8.07 12.44 14.45
CA ALA A 23 -9.03 11.33 14.53
C ALA A 23 -9.73 11.09 13.18
N GLY A 24 -10.14 12.15 12.49
CA GLY A 24 -10.71 12.08 11.15
C GLY A 24 -9.75 11.48 10.14
N TRP A 25 -8.47 11.85 10.19
CA TRP A 25 -7.44 11.26 9.33
C TRP A 25 -7.21 9.78 9.63
N CYS A 26 -7.18 9.38 10.90
CA CYS A 26 -7.09 7.97 11.28
C CYS A 26 -8.27 7.17 10.71
N ALA A 27 -9.50 7.64 10.91
CA ALA A 27 -10.69 7.00 10.39
C ALA A 27 -10.67 6.89 8.86
N TYR A 28 -10.30 7.98 8.17
CA TYR A 28 -10.10 7.99 6.72
C TYR A 28 -9.07 6.95 6.28
N TRP A 29 -7.92 6.88 6.94
CA TRP A 29 -6.85 5.96 6.58
C TRP A 29 -7.31 4.50 6.69
N PHE A 30 -8.02 4.12 7.75
CA PHE A 30 -8.53 2.75 7.89
C PHE A 30 -9.52 2.39 6.77
N VAL A 31 -10.45 3.28 6.43
CA VAL A 31 -11.41 3.07 5.33
C VAL A 31 -10.70 3.02 3.97
N ALA A 32 -9.79 3.96 3.69
CA ALA A 32 -9.05 3.96 2.44
C ALA A 32 -8.13 2.73 2.31
N SER A 33 -7.57 2.25 3.43
CA SER A 33 -6.76 1.04 3.44
C SER A 33 -7.56 -0.18 3.00
N SER A 34 -8.84 -0.33 3.42
CA SER A 34 -9.67 -1.46 3.02
C SER A 34 -9.97 -1.45 1.53
N PHE A 35 -10.30 -0.28 0.96
CA PHE A 35 -10.48 -0.14 -0.49
C PHE A 35 -9.22 -0.54 -1.27
N ALA A 36 -8.02 -0.21 -0.78
CA ALA A 36 -6.78 -0.64 -1.42
C ALA A 36 -6.60 -2.17 -1.38
N ARG A 37 -6.99 -2.82 -0.27
CA ARG A 37 -6.97 -4.30 -0.16
C ARG A 37 -7.90 -4.93 -1.18
N ASP A 38 -9.16 -4.51 -1.18
CA ASP A 38 -10.20 -5.06 -2.04
C ASP A 38 -9.85 -4.91 -3.51
N THR A 39 -9.28 -3.77 -3.90
CA THR A 39 -8.83 -3.52 -5.28
C THR A 39 -7.72 -4.48 -5.69
N VAL A 40 -6.69 -4.65 -4.85
CA VAL A 40 -5.58 -5.57 -5.15
C VAL A 40 -6.06 -7.01 -5.18
N GLU A 41 -6.92 -7.43 -4.25
CA GLU A 41 -7.49 -8.77 -4.25
C GLU A 41 -8.36 -9.03 -5.47
N ALA A 42 -9.16 -8.05 -5.91
CA ALA A 42 -9.95 -8.16 -7.14
C ALA A 42 -9.06 -8.30 -8.39
N GLU A 43 -7.95 -7.56 -8.48
CA GLU A 43 -7.00 -7.71 -9.59
C GLU A 43 -6.28 -9.06 -9.56
N LEU A 44 -5.81 -9.50 -8.38
CA LEU A 44 -5.22 -10.84 -8.22
C LEU A 44 -6.21 -11.96 -8.57
N ALA A 45 -7.50 -11.80 -8.24
CA ALA A 45 -8.54 -12.75 -8.61
C ALA A 45 -8.85 -12.73 -10.12
N LYS A 46 -8.64 -11.61 -10.83
CA LYS A 46 -8.70 -11.57 -12.29
C LYS A 46 -7.51 -12.29 -12.91
N LEU A 47 -6.30 -12.07 -12.37
CA LEU A 47 -5.08 -12.74 -12.82
C LEU A 47 -5.12 -14.25 -12.59
N SER A 48 -5.67 -14.71 -11.46
CA SER A 48 -5.82 -16.15 -11.19
C SER A 48 -6.75 -16.84 -12.19
N ARG A 49 -7.82 -16.16 -12.64
CA ARG A 49 -8.68 -16.67 -13.73
C ARG A 49 -7.96 -16.77 -15.08
N GLN A 50 -6.87 -16.04 -15.28
CA GLN A 50 -6.02 -16.11 -16.47
C GLN A 50 -4.88 -17.13 -16.32
N GLY A 51 -4.81 -17.86 -15.21
CA GLY A 51 -3.76 -18.85 -14.93
C GLY A 51 -2.52 -18.28 -14.25
N PHE A 52 -2.57 -17.02 -13.78
CA PHE A 52 -1.50 -16.39 -13.01
C PHE A 52 -1.85 -16.40 -11.52
N THR A 53 -1.17 -17.23 -10.73
CA THR A 53 -1.39 -17.25 -9.27
C THR A 53 -0.17 -16.72 -8.54
N LEU A 54 -0.38 -15.71 -7.69
CA LEU A 54 0.63 -15.15 -6.82
C LEU A 54 0.39 -15.62 -5.39
N ASP A 55 1.21 -16.53 -4.89
CA ASP A 55 1.20 -16.99 -3.51
C ASP A 55 2.27 -16.21 -2.72
N CYS A 56 1.88 -15.64 -1.59
CA CYS A 56 2.84 -15.16 -0.61
C CYS A 56 2.27 -15.05 0.79
N LYS A 57 3.18 -15.10 1.78
CA LYS A 57 2.89 -14.74 3.17
C LYS A 57 2.87 -13.22 3.29
N ALA A 58 1.76 -12.61 2.88
CA ALA A 58 1.58 -11.18 3.04
C ALA A 58 1.43 -10.82 4.52
N THR A 59 2.28 -9.92 5.01
CA THR A 59 2.04 -9.26 6.30
C THR A 59 1.05 -8.13 6.07
N ASN A 60 0.10 -7.96 6.99
CA ASN A 60 -1.00 -6.99 6.96
C ASN A 60 -0.63 -5.62 6.34
N TRP A 61 -1.60 -4.91 5.76
CA TRP A 61 -1.31 -3.60 5.15
C TRP A 61 -0.84 -2.57 6.20
N GLY A 62 0.34 -2.00 5.96
CA GLY A 62 1.00 -1.00 6.80
C GLY A 62 1.05 0.39 6.16
N GLY A 63 1.96 1.24 6.65
CA GLY A 63 2.22 2.56 6.05
C GLY A 63 1.47 3.75 6.67
N PHE A 64 0.72 3.53 7.75
CA PHE A 64 0.06 4.61 8.49
C PHE A 64 1.06 5.71 8.85
N PRO A 65 0.71 7.01 8.68
CA PRO A 65 -0.56 7.56 8.20
C PRO A 65 -0.56 8.01 6.73
N PHE A 66 0.55 7.88 6.00
CA PHE A 66 0.76 8.59 4.72
C PHE A 66 0.76 7.68 3.48
N ARG A 67 0.88 6.37 3.67
CA ARG A 67 0.90 5.39 2.57
C ARG A 67 0.16 4.13 2.97
N PHE A 68 -0.15 3.30 1.99
CA PHE A 68 -0.63 1.94 2.16
C PHE A 68 0.42 1.04 1.55
N GLU A 69 1.05 0.21 2.37
CA GLU A 69 2.06 -0.74 1.89
C GLU A 69 1.63 -2.17 2.17
N ARG A 70 1.89 -3.05 1.20
CA ARG A 70 1.68 -4.50 1.34
C ARG A 70 3.00 -5.19 1.08
N ASP A 71 3.52 -5.82 2.13
CA ASP A 71 4.78 -6.55 2.09
C ASP A 71 4.51 -8.05 1.92
N CYS A 72 5.07 -8.61 0.87
CA CYS A 72 4.87 -9.97 0.40
C CYS A 72 6.26 -10.63 0.40
N VAL A 73 6.51 -11.44 1.44
CA VAL A 73 7.80 -12.11 1.65
C VAL A 73 7.82 -13.42 0.86
N ALA A 74 8.92 -13.67 0.16
CA ALA A 74 9.11 -14.84 -0.70
C ALA A 74 7.93 -15.08 -1.66
N PRO A 75 7.56 -14.09 -2.51
CA PRO A 75 6.48 -14.26 -3.46
C PRO A 75 6.78 -15.37 -4.46
N LYS A 76 5.79 -16.23 -4.70
CA LYS A 76 5.80 -17.27 -5.73
C LYS A 76 4.75 -16.94 -6.76
N LEU A 77 5.19 -16.71 -7.99
CA LEU A 77 4.32 -16.48 -9.13
C LEU A 77 4.29 -17.75 -9.99
N THR A 78 3.14 -18.39 -10.07
CA THR A 78 2.88 -19.50 -11.00
C THR A 78 2.20 -18.95 -12.23
N THR A 79 2.76 -19.22 -13.39
CA THR A 79 2.22 -18.89 -14.71
C THR A 79 2.04 -20.18 -15.52
N PRO A 80 1.27 -20.17 -16.61
CA PRO A 80 1.10 -21.36 -17.45
C PRO A 80 2.44 -21.82 -18.05
N GLY A 81 3.10 -22.80 -17.41
CA GLY A 81 4.35 -23.42 -17.87
C GLY A 81 5.62 -22.94 -17.16
N GLU A 82 5.54 -21.98 -16.24
CA GLU A 82 6.71 -21.50 -15.50
C GLU A 82 6.34 -21.00 -14.11
N GLU A 83 7.22 -21.23 -13.14
CA GLU A 83 7.12 -20.69 -11.78
C GLU A 83 8.29 -19.74 -11.56
N ALA A 84 8.05 -18.62 -10.90
CA ALA A 84 9.07 -17.65 -10.53
C ALA A 84 8.98 -17.32 -9.04
N GLU A 85 10.11 -17.32 -8.36
CA GLU A 85 10.22 -16.93 -6.96
C GLU A 85 11.12 -15.71 -6.84
N ALA A 86 10.76 -14.76 -5.98
CA ALA A 86 11.61 -13.62 -5.64
C ALA A 86 11.81 -13.52 -4.12
N GLN A 87 12.67 -12.62 -3.65
CA GLN A 87 12.89 -12.46 -2.21
C GLN A 87 11.74 -11.71 -1.53
N ARG A 88 11.31 -10.60 -2.14
CA ARG A 88 10.31 -9.72 -1.54
C ARG A 88 9.60 -8.89 -2.61
N LEU A 89 8.29 -8.73 -2.46
CA LEU A 89 7.48 -7.81 -3.27
C LEU A 89 6.82 -6.81 -2.32
N LEU A 90 7.12 -5.53 -2.49
CA LEU A 90 6.54 -4.44 -1.73
C LEU A 90 5.67 -3.59 -2.65
N LEU A 91 4.36 -3.61 -2.42
CA LEU A 91 3.41 -2.75 -3.09
C LEU A 91 3.14 -1.52 -2.22
N VAL A 92 3.19 -0.32 -2.81
CA VAL A 92 3.02 0.95 -2.10
C VAL A 92 2.05 1.85 -2.87
N VAL A 93 1.02 2.33 -2.19
CA VAL A 93 0.06 3.32 -2.69
C VAL A 93 0.06 4.53 -1.77
N GLN A 94 -0.05 5.74 -2.31
CA GLN A 94 -0.04 6.96 -1.50
C GLN A 94 -1.44 7.28 -0.96
N ALA A 95 -1.55 7.55 0.36
CA ALA A 95 -2.85 7.82 0.97
C ALA A 95 -3.50 9.13 0.47
N TYR A 96 -2.67 10.12 0.15
CA TYR A 96 -3.10 11.41 -0.38
C TYR A 96 -3.22 11.45 -1.92
N MET A 97 -2.75 10.42 -2.62
CA MET A 97 -2.82 10.27 -4.08
C MET A 97 -3.10 8.80 -4.45
N PRO A 98 -4.35 8.34 -4.29
CA PRO A 98 -4.69 6.93 -4.45
C PRO A 98 -4.53 6.42 -5.89
N ASN A 99 -4.42 7.33 -6.87
CA ASN A 99 -4.18 7.01 -8.26
C ASN A 99 -2.73 6.66 -8.59
N ARG A 100 -1.81 6.69 -7.61
CA ARG A 100 -0.39 6.38 -7.81
C ARG A 100 0.01 5.15 -7.00
N ALA A 101 0.41 4.09 -7.71
CA ALA A 101 0.92 2.86 -7.14
C ALA A 101 2.37 2.63 -7.56
N VAL A 102 3.15 2.03 -6.66
CA VAL A 102 4.52 1.62 -6.89
C VAL A 102 4.66 0.17 -6.46
N ALA A 103 5.26 -0.66 -7.29
CA ALA A 103 5.67 -2.01 -6.95
C ALA A 103 7.19 -2.08 -6.92
N LEU A 104 7.74 -2.64 -5.85
CA LEU A 104 9.16 -2.87 -5.67
C LEU A 104 9.37 -4.38 -5.54
N LEU A 105 10.19 -4.94 -6.41
CA LEU A 105 10.56 -6.36 -6.37
C LEU A 105 12.03 -6.45 -6.00
N ASP A 106 12.34 -7.18 -4.94
CA ASP A 106 13.71 -7.44 -4.49
C ASP A 106 14.15 -8.80 -5.02
N GLY A 107 15.34 -8.82 -5.62
CA GLY A 107 15.91 -9.99 -6.26
C GLY A 107 16.74 -10.82 -5.29
N PRO A 108 17.31 -11.95 -5.74
CA PRO A 108 17.20 -12.50 -7.09
C PRO A 108 15.81 -13.07 -7.37
N VAL A 109 15.44 -13.09 -8.66
CA VAL A 109 14.28 -13.83 -9.16
C VAL A 109 14.79 -15.14 -9.77
N VAL A 110 14.26 -16.26 -9.31
CA VAL A 110 14.63 -17.60 -9.80
C VAL A 110 13.40 -18.23 -10.43
N THR A 111 13.54 -18.77 -11.64
CA THR A 111 12.44 -19.48 -12.30
C THR A 111 12.65 -20.99 -12.27
N SER A 112 11.57 -21.75 -12.42
CA SER A 112 11.62 -23.22 -12.52
C SER A 112 12.36 -23.71 -13.76
N SER A 113 12.50 -22.88 -14.80
CA SER A 113 13.33 -23.15 -15.97
C SER A 113 14.84 -23.05 -15.71
N GLY A 114 15.24 -22.62 -14.50
CA GLY A 114 16.63 -22.46 -14.09
C GLY A 114 17.23 -21.08 -14.42
N LEU A 115 16.44 -20.14 -14.93
CA LEU A 115 16.87 -18.76 -15.14
C LEU A 115 16.94 -18.04 -13.79
N THR A 116 18.07 -17.41 -13.51
CA THR A 116 18.26 -16.55 -12.33
C THR A 116 18.54 -15.12 -12.77
N ILE A 117 17.68 -14.20 -12.37
CA ILE A 117 17.82 -12.77 -12.62
C ILE A 117 18.25 -12.10 -11.32
N THR A 118 19.49 -11.64 -11.26
CA THR A 118 20.02 -10.96 -10.06
C THR A 118 19.84 -9.45 -10.18
N HIS A 119 19.16 -8.86 -9.20
CA HIS A 119 19.04 -7.41 -9.02
C HIS A 119 18.86 -7.08 -7.54
N ASP A 120 19.21 -5.85 -7.15
CA ASP A 120 18.96 -5.38 -5.78
C ASP A 120 17.47 -5.07 -5.59
N ARG A 121 16.95 -4.06 -6.30
CA ARG A 121 15.53 -3.69 -6.30
C ARG A 121 15.07 -3.21 -7.68
N ALA A 122 14.09 -3.90 -8.24
CA ALA A 122 13.36 -3.45 -9.43
C ALA A 122 12.15 -2.62 -9.01
N MET A 123 11.89 -1.50 -9.69
CA MET A 123 10.79 -0.59 -9.39
C MET A 123 9.89 -0.40 -10.60
N ALA A 124 8.59 -0.59 -10.41
CA ALA A 124 7.55 -0.24 -11.37
C ALA A 124 6.60 0.78 -10.72
N SER A 125 6.22 1.82 -11.46
CA SER A 125 5.22 2.79 -10.99
C SER A 125 4.08 2.91 -11.98
N ALA A 126 2.85 2.89 -11.49
CA ALA A 126 1.65 3.08 -12.26
C ALA A 126 0.92 4.34 -11.78
N ARG A 127 0.35 5.09 -12.74
CA ARG A 127 -0.63 6.15 -12.46
C ARG A 127 -1.91 5.81 -13.19
N TYR A 128 -3.02 5.74 -12.48
CA TYR A 128 -4.33 5.58 -13.08
C TYR A 128 -4.84 6.97 -13.46
N SER A 129 -4.82 7.31 -14.75
CA SER A 129 -5.57 8.45 -15.28
C SER A 129 -6.99 7.97 -15.46
N GLY A 130 -7.90 8.35 -14.57
CA GLY A 130 -9.32 8.06 -14.78
C GLY A 130 -9.80 8.84 -15.99
N GLU A 131 -9.87 8.18 -17.15
CA GLU A 131 -10.71 8.66 -18.26
C GLU A 131 -12.14 8.64 -17.71
N ARG A 132 -12.74 9.83 -17.61
CA ARG A 132 -14.15 10.02 -17.27
C ARG A 132 -14.93 9.66 -18.54
N ASP A 133 -15.43 8.44 -18.62
CA ASP A 133 -16.57 8.10 -19.49
C ASP A 133 -17.88 8.53 -18.80
#